data_AF-A0A954NI06-F1
#
_entry.id   AF-A0A954NI06-F1
#
_cell.length_a   1.000
_cell.length_b   1.000
_cell.length_c   1.000
_cell.angle_alpha   90.00
_cell.angle_beta   90.00
_cell.angle_gamma   90.00
#
_symmetry.space_group_name_H-M   'P 1'
#
loop_
_entity.id
_entity.type
_entity.pdbx_description
1 polymer ?
#
loop_
_entity_poly.entity_id
_entity_poly.type
_entity_poly.pdbx_seq_one_letter_code
_entity_poly.pdbx_strand_id
1 'polypeptide(L)'
;MNSILDFGKDALLRCFDGIEVRAEALEGDVFLHYPTFRGLIAFVTQEDHRVYATEADARLLLGRLLKFNLTWGLLPIGFLAFTVPLSLLNYWLESRSIRKQVRRARREELAANAMRDHLGDRFK
;
A
#
# COMPACT_ATOMS: atom_id res chain seq x y z
N MET A 1 -27.99 3.62 -9.68
CA MET A 1 -28.36 2.23 -9.34
C MET A 1 -27.16 1.59 -8.68
N ASN A 2 -27.22 1.29 -7.39
CA ASN A 2 -26.12 0.60 -6.70
C ASN A 2 -26.24 -0.91 -6.97
N SER A 3 -25.24 -1.49 -7.62
CA SER A 3 -25.15 -2.93 -7.84
C SER A 3 -24.72 -3.62 -6.55
N ILE A 4 -25.01 -4.92 -6.40
CA ILE A 4 -24.40 -5.74 -5.33
C ILE A 4 -22.86 -5.71 -5.42
N LEU A 5 -22.33 -5.44 -6.62
CA LEU A 5 -20.91 -5.21 -6.90
C LEU A 5 -20.39 -3.85 -6.42
N ASP A 6 -21.21 -2.94 -5.89
CA ASP A 6 -20.77 -1.68 -5.29
C ASP A 6 -20.69 -1.77 -3.75
N PHE A 7 -21.02 -2.93 -3.19
CA PHE A 7 -20.96 -3.14 -1.75
C PHE A 7 -19.55 -2.89 -1.19
N GLY A 8 -19.45 -2.09 -0.12
CA GLY A 8 -18.20 -1.69 0.51
C GLY A 8 -17.34 -0.69 -0.28
N LYS A 9 -17.76 -0.25 -1.47
CA LYS A 9 -16.96 0.65 -2.33
C LYS A 9 -16.71 2.01 -1.67
N ASP A 10 -17.72 2.62 -1.06
CA ASP A 10 -17.56 3.91 -0.37
C ASP A 10 -16.61 3.82 0.82
N ALA A 11 -16.63 2.69 1.54
CA ALA A 11 -15.72 2.45 2.65
C ALA A 11 -14.27 2.21 2.15
N LEU A 12 -14.11 1.61 0.97
CA LEU A 12 -12.81 1.47 0.31
C LEU A 12 -12.27 2.84 -0.12
N LEU A 13 -13.09 3.68 -0.76
CA LEU A 13 -12.69 5.02 -1.19
C LEU A 13 -12.23 5.87 -0.01
N ARG A 14 -12.91 5.78 1.14
CA ARG A 14 -12.49 6.46 2.38
C ARG A 14 -11.11 6.05 2.89
N CYS A 15 -10.57 4.90 2.47
CA CYS A 15 -9.20 4.53 2.84
C CYS A 15 -8.17 5.51 2.24
N PHE A 16 -8.49 6.16 1.12
CA PHE A 16 -7.64 7.10 0.41
C PHE A 16 -7.84 8.55 0.86
N ASP A 17 -8.80 8.84 1.75
CA ASP A 17 -9.09 10.21 2.18
C ASP A 17 -7.86 10.85 2.84
N GLY A 18 -7.40 11.96 2.24
CA GLY A 18 -6.22 12.69 2.70
C GLY A 18 -4.88 11.99 2.45
N ILE A 19 -4.83 11.02 1.52
CA ILE A 19 -3.62 10.32 1.11
C ILE A 19 -3.28 10.71 -0.33
N GLU A 20 -2.06 11.17 -0.57
CA GLU A 20 -1.57 11.39 -1.92
C GLU A 20 -1.07 10.07 -2.52
N VAL A 21 -1.80 9.55 -3.50
CA VAL A 21 -1.39 8.38 -4.30
C VAL A 21 -1.07 8.81 -5.73
N ARG A 22 -0.04 8.20 -6.31
CA ARG A 22 0.50 8.54 -7.62
C ARG A 22 0.58 7.29 -8.49
N ALA A 23 0.37 7.48 -9.80
CA ALA A 23 0.51 6.42 -10.79
C ALA A 23 1.98 6.17 -11.18
N GLU A 24 2.83 7.18 -11.01
CA GLU A 24 4.25 7.14 -11.33
C GLU A 24 5.09 7.45 -10.08
N ALA A 25 6.30 6.91 -10.05
CA ALA A 25 7.22 7.10 -8.92
C ALA A 25 7.83 8.51 -8.92
N LEU A 26 7.69 9.24 -7.82
CA LEU A 26 8.49 10.42 -7.54
C LEU A 26 9.73 10.06 -6.71
N GLU A 27 10.72 10.95 -6.66
CA GLU A 27 11.85 10.82 -5.75
C GLU A 27 11.37 10.76 -4.29
N GLY A 28 11.83 9.74 -3.56
CA GLY A 28 11.41 9.47 -2.17
C GLY A 28 10.12 8.66 -2.01
N ASP A 29 9.40 8.38 -3.09
CA ASP A 29 8.21 7.53 -3.03
C ASP A 29 8.57 6.05 -2.84
N VAL A 30 7.63 5.34 -2.22
CA VAL A 30 7.63 3.89 -2.13
C VAL A 30 6.47 3.33 -2.94
N PHE A 31 6.70 2.18 -3.54
CA PHE A 31 5.65 1.41 -4.19
C PHE A 31 4.89 0.57 -3.15
N LEU A 32 3.56 0.69 -3.18
CA LEU A 32 2.62 -0.10 -2.41
C LEU A 32 1.83 -1.03 -3.34
N HIS A 33 1.87 -2.32 -3.06
CA HIS A 33 0.97 -3.31 -3.66
C HIS A 33 0.14 -4.03 -2.60
N TYR A 34 -1.18 -3.84 -2.63
CA TYR A 34 -2.06 -4.50 -1.67
C TYR A 34 -3.42 -4.89 -2.27
N PRO A 35 -3.80 -6.18 -2.24
CA PRO A 35 -5.13 -6.60 -2.67
C PRO A 35 -6.17 -6.35 -1.58
N THR A 36 -7.34 -5.84 -1.99
CA THR A 36 -8.53 -5.73 -1.16
C THR A 36 -9.64 -6.66 -1.62
N PHE A 37 -10.46 -7.08 -0.67
CA PHE A 37 -11.58 -7.98 -0.91
C PHE A 37 -12.86 -7.35 -0.39
N ARG A 38 -13.90 -7.28 -1.24
CA ARG A 38 -15.22 -6.77 -0.87
C ARG A 38 -16.30 -7.62 -1.51
N GLY A 39 -17.42 -7.80 -0.82
CA GLY A 39 -18.47 -8.68 -1.31
C GLY A 39 -19.48 -9.11 -0.26
N LEU A 40 -20.51 -9.82 -0.69
CA LEU A 40 -21.61 -10.28 0.15
C LEU A 40 -21.93 -11.75 -0.17
N ILE A 41 -21.87 -12.59 0.87
CA ILE A 41 -22.22 -14.03 0.88
C ILE A 41 -21.47 -14.87 -0.18
N ALA A 42 -21.90 -14.84 -1.44
CA ALA A 42 -21.36 -15.64 -2.54
C ALA A 42 -20.61 -14.81 -3.60
N PHE A 43 -20.73 -13.49 -3.57
CA PHE A 43 -20.07 -12.59 -4.52
C PHE A 43 -18.91 -11.90 -3.85
N VAL A 44 -17.70 -12.14 -4.35
CA VAL A 44 -16.47 -11.46 -3.90
C VAL A 44 -15.82 -10.78 -5.08
N THR A 45 -15.46 -9.51 -4.89
CA THR A 45 -14.61 -8.73 -5.79
C THR A 45 -13.26 -8.56 -5.13
N GLN A 46 -12.20 -8.92 -5.86
CA GLN A 46 -10.84 -8.57 -5.51
C GLN A 46 -10.43 -7.33 -6.31
N GLU A 47 -9.77 -6.40 -5.65
CA GLU A 47 -9.22 -5.19 -6.26
C GLU A 47 -7.77 -5.00 -5.81
N ASP A 48 -6.86 -4.96 -6.79
CA ASP A 48 -5.42 -4.79 -6.56
C ASP A 48 -5.07 -3.30 -6.55
N HIS A 49 -4.55 -2.81 -5.42
CA HIS A 49 -4.04 -1.45 -5.31
C HIS A 49 -2.55 -1.44 -5.60
N ARG A 50 -2.14 -0.76 -6.68
CA ARG A 50 -0.74 -0.59 -7.09
C ARG A 50 -0.47 0.90 -7.23
N VAL A 51 0.12 1.50 -6.21
CA VAL A 51 0.28 2.95 -6.11
C VAL A 51 1.67 3.32 -5.62
N TYR A 52 2.14 4.49 -6.01
CA TYR A 52 3.30 5.16 -5.42
C TYR A 52 2.82 6.22 -4.43
N ALA A 53 3.48 6.31 -3.29
CA ALA A 53 3.19 7.32 -2.27
C ALA A 53 4.41 7.54 -1.37
N THR A 54 4.38 8.60 -0.57
CA THR A 54 5.39 8.80 0.48
C THR A 54 5.39 7.63 1.47
N GLU A 55 6.49 7.40 2.19
CA GLU A 55 6.57 6.34 3.21
C GLU A 55 5.43 6.43 4.25
N ALA A 56 5.11 7.67 4.67
CA ALA A 56 4.07 7.92 5.66
C ALA A 56 2.68 7.56 5.12
N ASP A 57 2.38 8.02 3.91
CA ASP A 57 1.10 7.78 3.22
C ASP A 57 0.90 6.32 2.86
N ALA A 58 1.94 5.65 2.36
CA ALA A 58 1.90 4.23 2.02
C ALA A 58 1.61 3.36 3.26
N ARG A 59 2.22 3.68 4.41
CA ARG A 59 1.93 2.97 5.67
C ARG A 59 0.52 3.22 6.18
N LEU A 60 0.08 4.48 6.12
CA LEU A 60 -1.25 4.85 6.55
C LEU A 60 -2.31 4.16 5.67
N LEU A 61 -2.13 4.18 4.35
CA LEU A 61 -2.99 3.50 3.41
C LEU A 61 -3.01 1.99 3.65
N LEU A 62 -1.83 1.36 3.78
CA LEU A 62 -1.73 -0.07 4.05
C LEU A 62 -2.48 -0.50 5.31
N GLY A 63 -2.40 0.28 6.40
CA GLY A 63 -3.17 0.03 7.62
C GLY A 63 -4.69 0.17 7.42
N ARG A 64 -5.12 1.18 6.66
CA ARG A 64 -6.54 1.40 6.34
C ARG A 64 -7.09 0.28 5.45
N LEU A 65 -6.35 -0.15 4.43
CA LEU A 65 -6.73 -1.26 3.55
C LEU A 65 -6.78 -2.60 4.30
N LEU A 66 -5.86 -2.85 5.24
CA LEU A 66 -5.96 -4.02 6.13
C LEU A 66 -7.24 -3.95 6.96
N LYS A 67 -7.51 -2.83 7.63
CA LYS A 67 -8.73 -2.65 8.43
C LYS A 67 -9.99 -2.84 7.57
N PHE A 68 -9.96 -2.34 6.34
CA PHE A 68 -11.02 -2.55 5.36
C PHE A 68 -11.24 -4.04 5.09
N ASN A 69 -10.20 -4.79 4.73
CA ASN A 69 -10.31 -6.24 4.51
C ASN A 69 -10.82 -6.98 5.75
N LEU A 70 -10.38 -6.58 6.95
CA LEU A 70 -10.83 -7.16 8.21
C LEU A 70 -12.24 -6.73 8.62
N THR A 71 -12.87 -5.76 7.96
CA THR A 71 -14.23 -5.32 8.28
C THR A 71 -15.21 -5.77 7.20
N TRP A 72 -14.84 -5.58 5.93
CA TRP A 72 -15.67 -5.80 4.75
C TRP A 72 -15.36 -7.13 4.05
N GLY A 73 -14.17 -7.69 4.24
CA GLY A 73 -13.80 -9.02 3.76
C GLY A 73 -14.31 -10.18 4.63
N LEU A 74 -14.85 -9.87 5.83
CA LEU A 74 -15.41 -10.88 6.75
C LEU A 74 -16.87 -11.25 6.47
N LEU A 75 -17.57 -10.50 5.62
CA LEU A 75 -19.00 -10.69 5.40
C LEU A 75 -19.38 -11.93 4.56
N PRO A 76 -18.52 -12.48 3.68
CA PRO A 76 -18.79 -13.75 3.03
C PRO A 76 -18.39 -14.94 3.93
N ILE A 77 -19.37 -15.75 4.36
CA ILE A 77 -19.24 -16.84 5.36
C ILE A 77 -18.16 -17.87 5.00
N GLY A 78 -17.95 -18.18 3.71
CA GLY A 78 -16.90 -19.12 3.26
C GLY A 78 -15.51 -18.49 3.09
N PHE A 79 -15.43 -17.16 3.06
CA PHE A 79 -14.22 -16.42 2.68
C PHE A 79 -13.47 -15.86 3.90
N LEU A 80 -14.13 -15.81 5.06
CA LEU A 80 -13.62 -15.34 6.35
C LEU A 80 -12.35 -16.08 6.79
N ALA A 81 -12.32 -17.42 6.64
CA ALA A 81 -11.19 -18.25 7.03
C ALA A 81 -9.93 -18.05 6.15
N PHE A 82 -10.10 -17.57 4.91
CA PHE A 82 -9.00 -17.41 3.96
C PHE A 82 -8.53 -15.95 3.85
N THR A 83 -9.46 -15.00 3.82
CA THR A 83 -9.14 -13.58 3.63
C THR A 83 -8.40 -12.95 4.80
N VAL A 84 -8.73 -13.32 6.03
CA VAL A 84 -8.09 -12.78 7.23
C VAL A 84 -6.60 -13.13 7.26
N PRO A 85 -6.19 -14.41 7.23
CA PRO A 85 -4.78 -14.75 7.24
C PRO A 85 -4.05 -14.21 6.01
N LEU A 86 -4.69 -14.23 4.83
CA LEU A 86 -4.09 -13.70 3.61
C LEU A 86 -3.87 -12.18 3.67
N SER A 87 -4.83 -11.42 4.19
CA SER A 87 -4.73 -9.96 4.34
C SER A 87 -3.65 -9.57 5.33
N LEU A 88 -3.52 -10.31 6.43
CA LEU A 88 -2.46 -10.12 7.41
C LEU A 88 -1.08 -10.47 6.84
N LEU A 89 -0.99 -11.57 6.08
CA LEU A 89 0.24 -11.98 5.42
C LEU A 89 0.69 -10.91 4.40
N ASN A 90 -0.21 -10.47 3.53
CA ASN A 90 0.07 -9.40 2.57
C ASN A 90 0.47 -8.11 3.29
N TYR A 91 -0.17 -7.78 4.42
CA TYR A 91 0.17 -6.59 5.19
C TYR A 91 1.59 -6.67 5.73
N TRP A 92 1.97 -7.83 6.25
CA TRP A 92 3.31 -8.05 6.78
C TRP A 92 4.38 -8.03 5.68
N LEU A 93 4.12 -8.70 4.55
CA LEU A 93 4.99 -8.70 3.37
C LEU A 93 5.19 -7.29 2.84
N GLU A 94 4.11 -6.54 2.70
CA GLU A 94 4.16 -5.19 2.13
C GLU A 94 4.78 -4.18 3.09
N SER A 95 4.48 -4.29 4.39
CA SER A 95 5.18 -3.53 5.43
C SER A 95 6.70 -3.79 5.40
N ARG A 96 7.12 -5.04 5.15
CA ARG A 96 8.53 -5.39 5.00
C ARG A 96 9.12 -4.86 3.69
N SER A 97 8.34 -4.86 2.61
CA SER A 97 8.71 -4.27 1.32
C SER A 97 9.00 -2.77 1.45
N ILE A 98 8.05 -1.99 2.00
CA ILE A 98 8.20 -0.55 2.24
C ILE A 98 9.46 -0.26 3.06
N ARG A 99 9.67 -0.98 4.17
CA ARG A 99 10.90 -0.82 4.98
C ARG A 99 12.18 -1.08 4.19
N LYS A 100 12.17 -2.04 3.27
CA LYS A 100 13.34 -2.33 2.42
C LYS A 100 13.56 -1.23 1.38
N GLN A 101 12.49 -0.72 0.77
CA GLN A 101 12.55 0.37 -0.21
C GLN A 101 13.12 1.65 0.41
N VAL A 102 12.61 2.06 1.57
CA VAL A 102 13.10 3.23 2.32
C VAL A 102 14.59 3.10 2.65
N ARG A 103 15.02 1.93 3.15
CA ARG A 103 16.43 1.68 3.46
C ARG A 103 17.32 1.75 2.23
N ARG A 104 16.82 1.34 1.07
CA ARG A 104 17.55 1.39 -0.20
C ARG A 104 17.67 2.84 -0.67
N ALA A 105 16.56 3.58 -0.73
CA ALA A 105 16.54 4.98 -1.14
C ALA A 105 17.51 5.82 -0.29
N ARG A 106 17.48 5.65 1.03
CA ARG A 106 18.39 6.34 1.95
C ARG A 106 19.87 6.03 1.71
N ARG A 107 20.21 4.80 1.30
CA ARG A 107 21.59 4.43 0.98
C ARG A 107 22.06 5.06 -0.32
N GLU A 108 21.18 5.12 -1.32
CA GLU A 108 21.46 5.73 -2.62
C GLU A 108 21.69 7.24 -2.46
N GLU A 109 20.88 7.91 -1.64
CA GLU A 109 21.05 9.33 -1.29
C GLU A 109 22.39 9.60 -0.57
N LEU A 110 22.73 8.79 0.45
CA LEU A 110 24.00 8.92 1.15
C LEU A 110 25.22 8.70 0.24
N ALA A 111 25.13 7.72 -0.67
CA ALA A 111 26.18 7.46 -1.64
C ALA A 111 26.33 8.61 -2.64
N ALA A 112 25.22 9.19 -3.10
CA ALA A 112 25.22 10.35 -4.00
C ALA A 112 25.85 11.58 -3.32
N ASN A 113 25.50 11.83 -2.06
CA ASN A 113 26.07 12.93 -1.28
C ASN A 113 27.57 12.75 -1.05
N ALA A 114 28.01 11.55 -0.64
CA ALA A 114 29.44 11.27 -0.47
C ALA A 114 30.25 11.41 -1.78
N MET A 115 29.67 11.02 -2.91
CA MET A 115 30.27 11.19 -4.23
C MET A 115 30.40 12.68 -4.60
N ARG A 116 29.37 13.48 -4.32
CA ARG A 116 29.36 14.93 -4.55
C ARG A 116 30.45 15.63 -3.74
N ASP A 117 30.60 15.28 -2.47
CA ASP A 117 31.63 15.86 -1.59
C ASP A 117 33.03 15.51 -2.09
N HIS A 118 33.28 14.24 -2.47
CA HIS A 118 34.56 13.83 -3.03
C HIS A 118 34.90 14.59 -4.33
N LEU A 119 33.92 14.84 -5.20
CA LEU A 119 34.15 15.64 -6.40
C LEU A 119 34.46 17.10 -6.05
N GLY A 120 33.76 17.70 -5.09
CA GLY A 120 34.02 19.06 -4.61
C GLY A 120 35.43 19.27 -4.06
N ASP A 121 35.97 18.28 -3.37
CA ASP A 121 37.35 18.32 -2.83
C ASP A 121 38.44 18.11 -3.90
N ARG A 122 38.12 17.53 -5.06
CA ARG A 122 39.09 17.39 -6.17
C ARG A 122 39.30 18.67 -6.99
N PHE A 123 38.40 19.64 -6.88
CA PHE A 123 38.42 20.87 -7.67
C PHE A 123 38.75 22.13 -6.82
N LYS A 124 39.16 21.93 -5.57
CA LYS A 124 39.76 22.96 -4.71
C LYS A 124 41.27 22.71 -4.61
#